data_AF-A0A6V8PVL8-F1
#
_entry.id   AF-A0A6V8PVL8-F1
#
_cell.length_a   1.000
_cell.length_b   1.000
_cell.length_c   1.000
_cell.angle_alpha   90.00
_cell.angle_beta   90.00
_cell.angle_gamma   90.00
#
_symmetry.space_group_name_H-M   'P 1'
#
loop_
_entity.id
_entity.type
_entity.pdbx_description
1 polymer ?
#
loop_
_entity_poly.entity_id
_entity_poly.type
_entity_poly.pdbx_seq_one_letter_code
_entity_poly.pdbx_strand_id
1 'polypeptide(L)'
;MIYNLSDDWIHNFRGDIKDLNDDIDGRLRRTILPDLESRIAEDDFVILTSDHGFIELLKNKEVKIPVSENLKEDEIVYRYLKGGKYEIGLTVQWIGDEPYTVATGRSWYGRPKGKFSRYSHGGVSLDEMVVPGVVLKKVTKPIIDFEMSLPEEFEFLE
;
A
#
# COMPACT_ATOMS: atom_id res chain seq x y z
N MET A 1 -9.20 -14.83 -11.40
CA MET A 1 -9.26 -15.08 -9.94
C MET A 1 -8.58 -13.92 -9.25
N ILE A 2 -9.15 -13.37 -8.19
CA ILE A 2 -8.62 -12.19 -7.50
C ILE A 2 -8.64 -12.50 -6.00
N TYR A 3 -7.49 -12.30 -5.34
CA TYR A 3 -7.40 -12.35 -3.88
C TYR A 3 -7.16 -10.93 -3.39
N ASN A 4 -8.19 -10.31 -2.82
CA ASN A 4 -8.06 -8.95 -2.29
C ASN A 4 -7.54 -8.99 -0.85
N LEU A 5 -6.23 -9.20 -0.75
CA LEU A 5 -5.55 -9.44 0.53
C LEU A 5 -5.63 -8.21 1.45
N SER A 6 -5.63 -7.03 0.85
CA SER A 6 -5.60 -5.76 1.56
C SER A 6 -6.99 -5.27 1.97
N ASP A 7 -7.98 -5.24 1.07
CA ASP A 7 -9.27 -4.64 1.42
C ASP A 7 -10.08 -5.55 2.36
N ASP A 8 -10.23 -6.83 2.04
CA ASP A 8 -11.15 -7.69 2.81
C ASP A 8 -10.69 -7.89 4.27
N TRP A 9 -9.39 -7.75 4.53
CA TRP A 9 -8.78 -8.20 5.78
C TRP A 9 -8.09 -7.11 6.59
N ILE A 10 -7.55 -6.05 5.98
CA ILE A 10 -6.82 -5.01 6.72
C ILE A 10 -7.78 -4.04 7.40
N HIS A 11 -8.94 -3.73 6.80
CA HIS A 11 -9.86 -2.71 7.33
C HIS A 11 -10.36 -3.00 8.76
N ASN A 12 -10.46 -4.27 9.14
CA ASN A 12 -10.97 -4.70 10.45
C ASN A 12 -9.87 -5.21 11.38
N PHE A 13 -8.61 -5.21 10.94
CA PHE A 13 -7.50 -5.74 11.71
C PHE A 13 -7.26 -4.92 12.98
N ARG A 14 -6.97 -5.62 14.08
CA ARG A 14 -6.64 -5.01 15.37
C ARG A 14 -5.36 -5.65 15.88
N GLY A 15 -4.30 -4.84 15.98
CA GLY A 15 -2.98 -5.29 16.41
C GLY A 15 -1.93 -4.26 16.00
N ASP A 16 -0.66 -4.61 16.19
CA ASP A 16 0.43 -3.83 15.63
C ASP A 16 0.79 -4.28 14.20
N ILE A 17 1.80 -3.64 13.61
CA ILE A 17 2.21 -3.91 12.24
C ILE A 17 2.87 -5.28 12.08
N LYS A 18 3.49 -5.81 13.14
CA LYS A 18 4.09 -7.13 13.14
C LYS A 18 2.96 -8.18 13.13
N ASP A 19 1.97 -8.01 14.00
CA ASP A 19 0.80 -8.91 14.03
C ASP A 19 0.07 -8.93 12.67
N LEU A 20 -0.03 -7.77 12.01
CA LEU A 20 -0.62 -7.66 10.68
C LEU A 20 0.18 -8.46 9.64
N ASN A 21 1.51 -8.31 9.64
CA ASN A 21 2.39 -9.04 8.72
C ASN A 21 2.32 -10.54 8.96
N ASP A 22 2.30 -10.98 10.22
CA ASP A 22 2.19 -12.39 10.59
C ASP A 22 0.84 -12.98 10.12
N ASP A 23 -0.27 -12.23 10.22
CA ASP A 23 -1.58 -12.65 9.70
C ASP A 23 -1.60 -12.74 8.16
N ILE A 24 -1.04 -11.74 7.49
CA ILE A 24 -0.91 -11.70 6.02
C ILE A 24 -0.10 -12.88 5.50
N ASP A 25 1.11 -13.12 6.04
CA ASP A 25 1.98 -14.24 5.65
C ASP A 25 1.27 -15.58 5.92
N GLY A 26 0.65 -15.70 7.09
CA GLY A 26 -0.09 -16.89 7.48
C GLY A 26 -1.23 -17.22 6.50
N ARG A 27 -1.99 -16.23 6.04
CA ARG A 27 -3.09 -16.44 5.07
C ARG A 27 -2.58 -16.73 3.67
N LEU A 28 -1.56 -16.00 3.23
CA LEU A 28 -0.91 -16.24 1.95
C LEU A 28 -0.48 -17.71 1.85
N ARG A 29 0.24 -18.21 2.86
CA ARG A 29 0.75 -19.59 2.89
C ARG A 29 -0.31 -20.66 3.06
N ARG A 30 -1.31 -20.42 3.91
CA ARG A 30 -2.27 -21.48 4.30
C ARG A 30 -3.53 -21.52 3.43
N THR A 31 -3.83 -20.45 2.72
CA THR A 31 -5.10 -20.33 1.98
C THR A 31 -4.87 -20.01 0.51
N ILE A 32 -4.11 -18.96 0.21
CA ILE A 32 -4.00 -18.44 -1.16
C ILE A 32 -3.06 -19.29 -2.01
N LEU A 33 -1.86 -19.57 -1.53
CA LEU A 33 -0.88 -20.36 -2.27
C LEU A 33 -1.37 -21.78 -2.60
N PRO A 34 -1.96 -22.55 -1.65
CA PRO A 34 -2.48 -23.88 -1.97
C PRO A 34 -3.63 -23.85 -3.01
N ASP A 35 -4.52 -22.86 -2.90
CA ASP A 35 -5.62 -22.71 -3.86
C ASP A 35 -5.09 -22.30 -5.25
N LEU A 36 -4.14 -21.35 -5.32
CA LEU A 36 -3.43 -20.98 -6.55
C LEU A 36 -2.76 -22.19 -7.19
N GLU A 37 -1.95 -22.94 -6.44
CA GLU A 37 -1.22 -24.10 -6.95
C GLU A 37 -2.12 -25.16 -7.59
N SER A 38 -3.32 -25.35 -7.00
CA SER A 38 -4.31 -26.30 -7.48
C SER A 38 -5.04 -25.85 -8.76
N ARG A 39 -5.03 -24.56 -9.07
CA ARG A 39 -5.85 -23.95 -10.14
C ARG A 39 -5.05 -23.46 -11.33
N ILE A 40 -3.81 -23.04 -11.13
CA ILE A 40 -2.98 -22.47 -12.21
C ILE A 40 -2.22 -23.57 -12.95
N ALA A 41 -2.28 -23.50 -14.28
CA ALA A 41 -1.47 -24.30 -15.19
C ALA A 41 -0.06 -23.70 -15.37
N GLU A 42 0.81 -24.41 -16.09
CA GLU A 42 2.21 -23.99 -16.30
C GLU A 42 2.34 -22.71 -17.13
N ASP A 43 1.43 -22.50 -18.07
CA ASP A 43 1.44 -21.35 -18.97
C ASP A 43 0.69 -20.13 -18.42
N ASP A 44 0.02 -20.28 -17.28
CA ASP A 44 -0.73 -19.20 -16.65
C ASP A 44 0.20 -18.15 -16.04
N PHE A 45 -0.26 -16.90 -16.08
CA PHE A 45 0.41 -15.77 -15.43
C PHE A 45 -0.30 -15.42 -14.13
N VAL A 46 0.48 -15.23 -13.08
CA VAL A 46 0.02 -14.65 -11.82
C VAL A 46 0.51 -13.22 -11.75
N ILE A 47 -0.41 -12.27 -11.68
CA ILE A 47 -0.09 -10.86 -11.53
C ILE A 47 -0.26 -10.51 -10.06
N LEU A 48 0.85 -10.25 -9.38
CA LEU A 48 0.85 -9.66 -8.05
C LEU A 48 0.91 -8.14 -8.22
N THR A 49 -0.07 -7.44 -7.69
CA THR A 49 -0.17 -5.99 -7.78
C THR A 49 -0.68 -5.44 -6.47
N SER A 50 -0.27 -4.22 -6.14
CA SER A 50 -0.85 -3.44 -5.04
C SER A 50 -1.40 -2.16 -5.65
N ASP A 51 -2.72 -2.07 -5.73
CA ASP A 51 -3.42 -0.89 -6.24
C ASP A 51 -3.28 0.30 -5.28
N HIS A 52 -3.28 0.05 -3.97
CA HIS A 52 -3.14 1.10 -2.96
C HIS A 52 -2.29 0.68 -1.75
N GLY A 53 -1.37 1.57 -1.36
CA GLY A 53 -0.67 1.52 -0.08
C GLY A 53 -1.52 2.10 1.06
N PHE A 54 -1.22 1.69 2.29
CA PHE A 54 -1.73 2.33 3.49
C PHE A 54 -0.68 3.27 4.06
N ILE A 55 -1.09 4.48 4.42
CA ILE A 55 -0.23 5.40 5.18
C ILE A 55 -0.73 5.53 6.63
N GLU A 56 0.22 5.41 7.57
CA GLU A 56 -0.06 5.71 8.98
C GLU A 56 -0.26 7.22 9.15
N LEU A 57 -1.42 7.59 9.67
CA LEU A 57 -1.79 8.97 9.96
C LEU A 57 -1.25 9.35 11.35
N LEU A 58 -0.03 9.88 11.41
CA LEU A 58 0.52 10.31 12.70
C LEU A 58 -0.21 11.57 13.21
N LYS A 59 -0.72 11.56 14.44
CA LYS A 59 -1.46 12.70 15.02
C LYS A 59 -0.70 14.02 14.97
N ASN A 60 0.63 13.99 15.13
CA ASN A 60 1.49 15.18 15.05
C ASN A 60 1.73 15.69 13.62
N LYS A 61 1.20 15.00 12.60
CA LYS A 61 1.24 15.40 11.19
C LYS A 61 -0.14 15.81 10.65
N GLU A 62 -1.13 15.88 11.53
CA GLU A 62 -2.47 16.38 11.18
C GLU A 62 -2.42 17.86 10.82
N VAL A 63 -2.95 18.19 9.64
CA VAL A 63 -3.22 19.54 9.19
C VAL A 63 -4.70 19.79 9.41
N LYS A 64 -5.01 20.67 10.38
CA LYS A 64 -6.38 21.05 10.67
C LYS A 64 -6.87 22.07 9.67
N ILE A 65 -7.94 21.74 8.98
CA ILE A 65 -8.56 22.64 8.01
C ILE A 65 -9.75 23.35 8.69
N PRO A 66 -9.79 24.68 8.72
CA PRO A 66 -11.00 25.38 9.11
C PRO A 66 -12.06 25.15 8.03
N VAL A 67 -13.18 24.55 8.39
CA VAL A 67 -14.37 24.51 7.54
C VAL A 67 -14.82 25.96 7.32
N SER A 68 -15.00 26.33 6.07
CA SER A 68 -15.38 27.68 5.64
C SER A 68 -16.45 27.59 4.56
N GLU A 69 -16.96 28.73 4.08
CA GLU A 69 -17.93 28.74 2.97
C GLU A 69 -17.39 28.05 1.71
N ASN A 70 -16.06 27.98 1.54
CA ASN A 70 -15.38 27.41 0.37
C ASN A 70 -14.85 25.98 0.57
N LEU A 71 -15.09 25.37 1.73
CA LEU A 71 -14.72 23.97 1.96
C LEU A 71 -15.65 23.35 3.01
N LYS A 72 -16.48 22.42 2.55
CA LYS A 72 -17.38 21.63 3.38
C LYS A 72 -16.65 20.46 4.01
N GLU A 73 -17.21 19.95 5.10
CA GLU A 73 -16.60 18.86 5.87
C GLU A 73 -16.48 17.54 5.07
N ASP A 74 -17.42 17.28 4.15
CA ASP A 74 -17.43 16.12 3.26
C ASP A 74 -16.41 16.20 2.12
N GLU A 75 -15.91 17.41 1.83
CA GLU A 75 -14.84 17.66 0.86
C GLU A 75 -13.45 17.41 1.45
N ILE A 76 -13.35 17.26 2.78
CA ILE A 76 -12.11 16.88 3.48
C ILE A 76 -11.99 15.36 3.48
N VAL A 77 -11.08 14.80 2.67
CA VAL A 77 -10.63 13.41 2.79
C VAL A 77 -9.25 13.42 3.42
N TYR A 78 -8.88 12.40 4.22
CA TYR A 78 -7.64 12.45 5.01
C TYR A 78 -6.38 12.78 4.19
N ARG A 79 -6.39 12.52 2.89
CA ARG A 79 -5.23 12.71 2.02
C ARG A 79 -5.45 13.67 0.86
N TYR A 80 -6.67 14.13 0.63
CA TYR A 80 -6.96 15.13 -0.38
C TYR A 80 -8.20 15.95 -0.05
N LEU A 81 -8.23 17.18 -0.55
CA LEU A 81 -9.36 18.10 -0.49
C LEU A 81 -10.00 18.16 -1.87
N LYS A 82 -11.33 18.05 -1.91
CA LYS A 82 -12.13 18.22 -3.14
C LYS A 82 -12.49 19.70 -3.33
N GLY A 83 -12.89 20.05 -4.55
CA GLY A 83 -13.55 21.33 -4.82
C GLY A 83 -12.63 22.54 -4.90
N GLY A 84 -11.31 22.36 -5.07
CA GLY A 84 -10.44 23.53 -5.22
C GLY A 84 -8.94 23.35 -5.00
N LYS A 85 -8.28 24.49 -5.18
CA LYS A 85 -6.86 24.69 -4.92
C LYS A 85 -6.70 25.30 -3.53
N TYR A 86 -5.91 24.64 -2.69
CA TYR A 86 -5.59 25.12 -1.34
C TYR A 86 -4.07 25.24 -1.20
N GLU A 87 -3.58 26.21 -0.42
CA GLU A 87 -2.14 26.47 -0.25
C GLU A 87 -1.38 25.40 0.55
N ILE A 88 -2.09 24.40 1.05
CA ILE A 88 -1.66 23.43 2.08
C ILE A 88 -1.43 22.02 1.52
N GLY A 89 -0.83 21.94 0.34
CA GLY A 89 -0.55 20.67 -0.32
C GLY A 89 -0.19 20.87 -1.78
N LEU A 90 -0.22 19.79 -2.54
CA LEU A 90 0.00 19.81 -3.98
C LEU A 90 -1.35 19.85 -4.70
N THR A 91 -1.57 20.85 -5.54
CA THR A 91 -2.74 20.86 -6.43
C THR A 91 -2.50 19.90 -7.60
N VAL A 92 -3.45 18.98 -7.80
CA VAL A 92 -3.48 18.04 -8.93
C VAL A 92 -4.81 18.23 -9.67
N GLN A 93 -4.75 18.25 -10.99
CA GLN A 93 -5.95 18.33 -11.84
C GLN A 93 -5.84 17.30 -12.95
N TRP A 94 -6.79 16.37 -13.01
CA TRP A 94 -6.96 15.49 -14.15
C TRP A 94 -7.79 16.18 -15.23
N ILE A 95 -7.56 15.83 -16.50
CA ILE A 95 -8.24 16.49 -17.63
C ILE A 95 -9.75 16.23 -17.52
N GLY A 96 -10.52 17.30 -17.40
CA GLY A 96 -11.99 17.25 -17.31
C GLY A 96 -12.55 17.29 -15.89
N ASP A 97 -11.71 17.18 -14.86
CA ASP A 97 -12.12 17.21 -13.46
C ASP A 97 -11.82 18.55 -12.78
N GLU A 98 -12.52 18.80 -11.66
CA GLU A 98 -12.17 19.87 -10.74
C GLU A 98 -10.81 19.60 -10.08
N PRO A 99 -10.03 20.65 -9.76
CA PRO A 99 -8.75 20.47 -9.09
C PRO A 99 -8.95 19.90 -7.68
N TYR A 100 -8.04 18.99 -7.31
CA TYR A 100 -7.91 18.44 -5.97
C TYR A 100 -6.63 18.97 -5.33
N THR A 101 -6.61 19.12 -4.02
CA THR A 101 -5.37 19.42 -3.28
C THR A 101 -4.98 18.23 -2.43
N VAL A 102 -3.77 17.72 -2.62
CA VAL A 102 -3.29 16.47 -2.04
C VAL A 102 -2.25 16.74 -0.96
N ALA A 103 -2.36 16.01 0.16
CA ALA A 103 -1.40 16.10 1.25
C ALA A 103 -0.04 15.49 0.84
N THR A 104 1.04 16.22 1.09
CA THR A 104 2.41 15.83 0.70
C THR A 104 3.16 15.17 1.84
N GLY A 105 3.89 14.09 1.56
CA GLY A 105 4.64 13.35 2.58
C GLY A 105 3.72 12.74 3.64
N ARG A 106 4.11 12.87 4.92
CA ARG A 106 3.38 12.28 6.06
C ARG A 106 2.23 13.14 6.61
N SER A 107 1.97 14.32 6.03
CA SER A 107 0.86 15.18 6.47
C SER A 107 -0.49 14.62 6.03
N TRP A 108 -1.56 14.94 6.75
CA TRP A 108 -2.90 14.50 6.42
C TRP A 108 -3.94 15.49 6.93
N TYR A 109 -5.11 15.54 6.30
CA TYR A 109 -6.14 16.53 6.59
C TYR A 109 -7.13 16.02 7.65
N GLY A 110 -7.20 16.73 8.78
CA GLY A 110 -8.12 16.45 9.87
C GLY A 110 -9.53 16.95 9.58
N ARG A 111 -10.54 16.11 9.82
CA ARG A 111 -11.95 16.52 9.80
C ARG A 111 -12.37 17.05 11.17
N PRO A 112 -13.05 18.20 11.27
CA PRO A 112 -13.46 18.77 12.56
C PRO A 112 -14.28 17.82 13.46
N LYS A 113 -15.17 17.00 12.88
CA LYS A 113 -15.96 15.99 13.60
C LYS A 113 -15.60 14.55 13.20
N GLY A 114 -14.54 14.35 12.43
CA GLY A 114 -14.14 13.02 12.01
C GLY A 114 -13.48 12.24 13.15
N LYS A 115 -13.72 10.93 13.18
CA LYS A 115 -12.90 10.03 14.01
C LYS A 115 -11.48 10.00 13.45
N PHE A 116 -10.50 9.79 14.31
CA PHE A 116 -9.15 9.48 13.88
C PHE A 116 -9.09 8.05 13.35
N SER A 117 -8.57 7.87 12.13
CA SER A 117 -8.18 6.55 11.63
C SER A 117 -6.65 6.45 11.67
N ARG A 118 -6.11 5.38 12.26
CA ARG A 118 -4.65 5.20 12.31
C ARG A 118 -4.06 4.99 10.92
N TYR A 119 -4.81 4.36 10.03
CA TYR A 119 -4.42 4.09 8.66
C TYR A 119 -5.50 4.62 7.71
N SER A 120 -5.09 5.18 6.57
CA SER A 120 -6.00 5.63 5.52
C SER A 120 -5.56 5.14 4.17
N HIS A 121 -6.56 4.88 3.32
CA HIS A 121 -6.38 4.70 1.89
C HIS A 121 -5.95 6.00 1.25
N GLY A 122 -5.08 5.88 0.27
CA GLY A 122 -4.76 6.91 -0.69
C GLY A 122 -3.84 7.98 -0.13
N GLY A 123 -2.57 7.68 0.10
CA GLY A 123 -1.55 8.69 -0.13
C GLY A 123 -1.33 8.84 -1.63
N VAL A 124 -0.95 10.03 -2.08
CA VAL A 124 -0.27 10.20 -3.37
C VAL A 124 1.17 10.51 -3.02
N SER A 125 1.88 9.53 -2.46
CA SER A 125 3.33 9.51 -2.69
C SER A 125 3.57 9.16 -4.17
N LEU A 126 4.67 9.64 -4.74
CA LEU A 126 5.11 9.17 -6.06
C LEU A 126 5.22 7.63 -6.11
N ASP A 127 5.49 7.01 -4.97
CA ASP A 127 5.50 5.55 -4.77
C ASP A 127 4.09 4.90 -4.86
N GLU A 128 3.01 5.66 -4.63
CA GLU A 128 1.61 5.20 -4.76
C GLU A 128 0.98 5.57 -6.13
N MET A 129 1.62 6.45 -6.93
CA MET A 129 1.22 6.70 -8.32
C MET A 129 1.75 5.63 -9.29
N VAL A 130 2.70 4.82 -8.82
CA VAL A 130 3.19 3.64 -9.52
C VAL A 130 2.59 2.44 -8.81
N VAL A 131 1.69 1.72 -9.48
CA VAL A 131 1.19 0.44 -9.01
C VAL A 131 2.30 -0.59 -9.21
N PRO A 132 3.00 -1.06 -8.16
CA PRO A 132 4.02 -2.08 -8.33
C PRO A 132 3.34 -3.38 -8.78
N GLY A 133 3.77 -3.87 -9.93
CA GLY A 133 3.28 -5.12 -10.51
C GLY A 133 4.44 -6.09 -10.71
N VAL A 134 4.26 -7.34 -10.27
CA VAL A 134 5.15 -8.45 -10.57
C VAL A 134 4.35 -9.51 -11.31
N VAL A 135 4.88 -9.93 -12.46
CA VAL A 135 4.35 -11.07 -13.21
C VAL A 135 5.13 -12.30 -12.82
N LEU A 136 4.44 -13.28 -12.24
CA LEU A 136 4.99 -14.56 -11.81
C LEU A 136 4.45 -15.67 -12.71
N LYS A 137 5.22 -16.76 -12.79
CA LYS A 137 4.81 -18.02 -13.40
C LYS A 137 4.99 -19.16 -12.41
N LYS A 138 4.24 -20.24 -12.62
CA LYS A 138 4.42 -21.46 -11.85
C LYS A 138 5.84 -21.99 -12.05
N VAL A 139 6.52 -22.29 -10.95
CA VAL A 139 7.80 -22.98 -11.00
C VAL A 139 7.54 -24.44 -11.40
N THR A 140 8.00 -24.85 -12.58
CA THR A 140 7.82 -26.20 -13.12
C THR A 140 9.03 -27.10 -12.94
N LYS A 141 10.17 -26.52 -12.52
CA LYS A 141 11.43 -27.23 -12.30
C LYS A 141 11.98 -26.91 -10.91
N PRO A 142 12.63 -27.87 -10.22
CA PRO A 142 13.27 -27.60 -8.94
C PRO A 142 14.30 -26.48 -9.09
N ILE A 143 14.22 -25.48 -8.21
CA ILE A 143 15.26 -24.47 -8.04
C ILE A 143 16.10 -24.92 -6.87
N ILE A 144 17.41 -25.05 -7.08
CA ILE A 144 18.38 -25.41 -6.04
C ILE A 144 19.27 -24.20 -5.85
N ASP A 145 19.15 -23.54 -4.71
CA ASP A 145 20.03 -22.44 -4.33
C ASP A 145 21.21 -23.01 -3.52
N PHE A 146 22.42 -22.72 -3.98
CA PHE A 146 23.65 -23.03 -3.25
C PHE A 146 24.15 -21.75 -2.60
N GLU A 147 24.12 -21.71 -1.28
CA GLU A 147 24.82 -20.69 -0.51
C GLU A 147 26.13 -21.28 -0.01
N MET A 148 27.24 -20.65 -0.37
CA MET A 148 28.57 -21.06 0.07
C MET A 148 29.27 -19.85 0.67
N SER A 149 29.74 -20.01 1.90
CA SER A 149 30.67 -19.08 2.52
C SER A 149 32.07 -19.50 2.11
N LEU A 150 32.72 -18.71 1.26
CA LEU A 150 34.13 -18.90 0.96
C LEU A 150 34.98 -18.40 2.14
N PRO A 151 36.06 -19.12 2.50
CA PRO A 151 37.02 -18.59 3.46
C PRO A 151 37.67 -17.32 2.92
N GLU A 152 38.02 -16.39 3.81
CA GLU A 152 38.64 -15.12 3.44
C GLU A 152 40.07 -15.29 2.88
N GLU A 153 40.73 -16.40 3.24
CA GLU A 153 42.10 -16.70 2.83
C GLU A 153 42.22 -18.14 2.33
N PHE A 154 43.07 -18.34 1.32
CA PHE A 154 43.42 -19.65 0.77
C PHE A 154 44.94 -19.80 0.86
N GLU A 155 45.39 -20.92 1.43
CA GLU A 155 46.80 -21.30 1.45
C GLU A 155 47.00 -22.45 0.45
N PHE A 156 47.87 -22.25 -0.54
CA PHE A 156 48.25 -23.32 -1.46
C PHE A 156 49.28 -24.20 -0.78
N LEU A 157 48.95 -25.48 -0.60
CA LEU A 157 49.93 -26.48 -0.17
C LEU A 157 50.74 -26.93 -1.38
N GLU A 158 52.05 -26.65 -1.34
CA GLU A 158 53.06 -27.20 -2.28
C GLU A 158 53.32 -28.69 -2.03
#